data_AF-A0A1V5VFQ8-F1
#
_entry.id   AF-A0A1V5VFQ8-F1
#
_cell.length_a   1.000
_cell.length_b   1.000
_cell.length_c   1.000
_cell.angle_alpha   90.00
_cell.angle_beta   90.00
_cell.angle_gamma   90.00
#
_symmetry.space_group_name_H-M   'P 1'
#
loop_
_entity.id
_entity.type
_entity.pdbx_description
1 polymer ?
#
loop_
_entity_poly.entity_id
_entity_poly.type
_entity_poly.pdbx_seq_one_letter_code
_entity_poly.pdbx_strand_id
1 'polypeptide(L)'
;MPGNYTPLYGAISKEKQQKYFDEEKKKIIKIAEIVKTGKPHKIEKSSFLVNLIFSDLLYKMMYRNLSKSDINFYADKKCTGCGKCELVCPVNNIKIISGKPEWQHKCEQCMACLQWCPEEAIQFGKKTVSRKRYRHPETGFADFIMKRSV
;
A
#
# COMPACT_ATOMS: atom_id res chain seq x y z
N MET A 1 5.59 12.08 -0.55
CA MET A 1 5.53 11.05 0.50
C MET A 1 6.57 10.01 0.21
N PRO A 2 7.20 9.40 1.23
CA PRO A 2 7.92 8.16 1.04
C PRO A 2 7.00 7.11 0.39
N GLY A 3 7.50 6.41 -0.62
CA GLY A 3 6.73 5.34 -1.26
C GLY A 3 6.56 4.13 -0.36
N ASN A 4 5.44 3.42 -0.49
CA ASN A 4 5.11 2.23 0.31
C ASN A 4 4.81 0.97 -0.53
N TYR A 5 5.09 1.00 -1.84
CA TYR A 5 4.83 -0.13 -2.74
C TYR A 5 5.99 -1.12 -2.77
N THR A 6 6.02 -2.01 -1.77
CA THR A 6 7.10 -3.01 -1.57
C THR A 6 7.39 -3.91 -2.78
N PRO A 7 6.42 -4.25 -3.66
CA PRO A 7 6.73 -5.02 -4.88
C PRO A 7 7.68 -4.32 -5.86
N LEU A 8 7.81 -2.99 -5.81
CA LEU A 8 8.73 -2.25 -6.69
C LEU A 8 10.03 -1.83 -5.97
N TYR A 9 9.95 -1.34 -4.74
CA TYR A 9 11.11 -0.82 -3.97
C TYR A 9 10.93 -0.99 -2.46
N GLY A 10 12.01 -0.85 -1.68
CA GLY A 10 11.96 -0.84 -0.21
C GLY A 10 11.90 0.57 0.37
N ALA A 11 11.65 0.66 1.68
CA ALA A 11 11.65 1.92 2.41
C ALA A 11 13.01 2.63 2.33
N ILE A 12 12.99 3.93 2.05
CA ILE A 12 14.18 4.80 2.04
C ILE A 12 14.68 5.08 3.48
N SER A 13 15.85 5.72 3.62
CA SER A 13 16.41 6.06 4.92
C SER A 13 15.52 7.04 5.71
N LYS A 14 15.57 7.00 7.05
CA LYS A 14 14.73 7.85 7.91
C LYS A 14 15.00 9.34 7.68
N GLU A 15 16.25 9.71 7.41
CA GLU A 15 16.67 11.08 7.11
C GLU A 15 16.00 11.58 5.83
N LYS A 16 15.92 10.73 4.79
CA LYS A 16 15.24 11.07 3.55
C LYS A 16 13.72 11.11 3.72
N GLN A 17 13.16 10.24 4.55
CA GLN A 17 11.74 10.31 4.92
C GLN A 17 11.41 11.65 5.59
N GLN A 18 12.24 12.08 6.55
CA GLN A 18 12.04 13.36 7.24
C GLN A 18 12.02 14.55 6.28
N LYS A 19 12.97 14.59 5.32
CA LYS A 19 12.99 15.63 4.29
C LYS A 19 11.66 15.70 3.51
N TYR A 20 11.10 14.55 3.13
CA TYR A 20 9.82 14.49 2.44
C TYR A 20 8.67 14.99 3.33
N PHE A 21 8.63 14.62 4.61
CA PHE A 21 7.62 15.11 5.53
C PHE A 21 7.68 16.64 5.70
N ASP A 22 8.88 17.22 5.78
CA ASP A 22 9.05 18.66 5.92
C ASP A 22 8.61 19.42 4.67
N GLU A 23 8.86 18.87 3.48
CA GLU A 23 8.38 19.41 2.20
C GLU A 23 6.84 19.30 2.08
N GLU A 24 6.27 18.18 2.52
CA GLU A 24 4.83 17.93 2.50
C GLU A 24 4.06 18.87 3.42
N LYS A 25 4.57 19.16 4.62
CA LYS A 25 3.97 20.13 5.54
C LYS A 25 3.80 21.51 4.90
N LYS A 26 4.72 21.92 4.03
CA LYS A 26 4.61 23.17 3.28
C LYS A 26 3.61 23.05 2.12
N LYS A 27 3.60 21.89 1.45
CA LYS A 27 2.75 21.65 0.28
C LYS A 27 1.27 21.49 0.64
N ILE A 28 0.95 20.84 1.75
CA ILE A 28 -0.43 20.56 2.17
C ILE A 28 -1.22 21.85 2.43
N ILE A 29 -0.57 22.91 2.92
CA ILE A 29 -1.17 24.23 3.12
C ILE A 29 -1.67 24.80 1.77
N LYS A 30 -0.81 24.77 0.74
CA LYS A 30 -1.15 25.24 -0.61
C LYS A 30 -2.29 24.42 -1.22
N ILE A 31 -2.25 23.09 -1.06
CA ILE A 31 -3.32 22.21 -1.54
C ILE A 31 -4.64 22.53 -0.84
N ALA A 32 -4.61 22.74 0.49
CA ALA A 32 -5.80 23.08 1.26
C ALA A 32 -6.41 24.42 0.81
N GLU A 33 -5.60 25.43 0.51
CA GLU A 33 -6.05 26.70 -0.06
C GLU A 33 -6.72 26.50 -1.42
N ILE A 34 -6.10 25.72 -2.32
CA ILE A 34 -6.68 25.40 -3.63
C ILE A 34 -8.03 24.71 -3.47
N VAL A 35 -8.12 23.69 -2.61
CA VAL A 35 -9.36 22.95 -2.36
C VAL A 35 -10.47 23.88 -1.83
N LYS A 36 -10.15 24.82 -0.92
CA LYS A 36 -11.10 25.81 -0.41
C LYS A 36 -11.71 26.70 -1.50
N THR A 37 -10.99 26.95 -2.60
CA THR A 37 -11.54 27.77 -3.69
C THR A 37 -12.68 27.08 -4.44
N GLY A 38 -12.72 25.74 -4.43
CA GLY A 38 -13.67 24.94 -5.23
C GLY A 38 -13.51 25.11 -6.75
N LYS A 39 -12.47 25.80 -7.23
CA LYS A 39 -12.25 26.08 -8.65
C LYS A 39 -11.37 25.00 -9.28
N PRO A 40 -11.55 24.72 -10.58
CA PRO A 40 -10.63 23.89 -11.33
C PRO A 40 -9.19 24.42 -11.22
N HIS A 41 -8.26 23.55 -10.88
CA HIS A 41 -6.84 23.86 -10.82
C HIS A 41 -6.05 22.91 -11.72
N LYS A 42 -4.94 23.38 -12.27
CA LYS A 42 -4.09 22.54 -13.11
C LYS A 42 -3.49 21.42 -12.25
N ILE A 43 -3.74 20.18 -12.64
CA ILE A 43 -3.17 19.02 -11.97
C ILE A 43 -1.65 19.03 -12.17
N GLU A 44 -0.91 18.77 -11.09
CA GLU A 44 0.52 18.50 -11.18
C GLU A 44 0.75 17.26 -12.04
N LYS A 45 1.37 17.43 -13.21
CA LYS A 45 1.70 16.31 -14.10
C LYS A 45 3.13 15.87 -13.87
N SER A 46 3.34 14.56 -13.99
CA SER A 46 4.68 13.99 -14.11
C SER A 46 5.29 14.32 -15.48
N SER A 47 6.53 13.89 -15.74
CA SER A 47 7.15 14.08 -17.05
C SER A 47 6.34 13.39 -18.16
N PHE A 48 6.42 13.92 -19.37
CA PHE A 48 5.66 13.41 -20.53
C PHE A 48 5.83 11.89 -20.72
N LEU A 49 7.06 11.38 -20.59
CA LEU A 49 7.37 9.96 -20.73
C LEU A 49 6.66 9.09 -19.68
N VAL A 50 6.59 9.56 -18.43
CA VAL A 50 5.90 8.84 -17.36
C VAL A 50 4.39 8.81 -17.64
N ASN A 51 3.80 9.93 -18.06
CA ASN A 51 2.38 9.97 -18.44
C ASN A 51 2.07 9.06 -19.65
N LEU A 52 3.01 8.95 -20.60
CA LEU A 52 2.86 8.08 -21.77
C LEU A 52 2.95 6.59 -21.39
N ILE A 53 3.89 6.22 -20.52
CA ILE A 53 4.01 4.85 -20.00
C ILE A 53 2.74 4.46 -19.26
N PHE A 54 2.24 5.32 -18.36
CA PHE A 54 0.97 5.12 -17.67
C PHE A 54 -0.25 5.53 -18.51
N SER A 55 -0.19 5.36 -19.83
CA SER A 55 -1.34 5.58 -20.70
C SER A 55 -2.57 4.79 -20.24
N ASP A 56 -3.75 5.33 -20.56
CA ASP A 56 -5.04 4.71 -20.21
C ASP A 56 -5.15 3.25 -20.64
N LEU A 57 -4.49 2.87 -21.75
CA LEU A 57 -4.48 1.51 -22.25
C LEU A 57 -3.70 0.57 -21.33
N LEU A 58 -2.45 0.93 -20.98
CA LEU A 58 -1.63 0.11 -20.08
C LEU A 58 -2.28 0.03 -18.69
N TYR A 59 -2.80 1.15 -18.20
CA TYR A 59 -3.53 1.22 -16.95
C TYR A 59 -4.74 0.27 -16.98
N LYS A 60 -5.64 0.36 -17.97
CA LYS A 60 -6.79 -0.55 -18.09
C LYS A 60 -6.39 -2.02 -18.13
N MET A 61 -5.31 -2.36 -18.85
CA MET A 61 -4.82 -3.74 -18.91
C MET A 61 -4.34 -4.25 -17.54
N MET A 62 -3.59 -3.43 -16.80
CA MET A 62 -3.09 -3.79 -15.46
C MET A 62 -4.22 -3.97 -14.44
N TYR A 63 -5.26 -3.13 -14.50
CA TYR A 63 -6.37 -3.16 -13.54
C TYR A 63 -7.34 -4.33 -13.75
N ARG A 64 -7.47 -4.88 -14.98
CA ARG A 64 -8.39 -5.99 -15.29
C ARG A 64 -8.20 -7.22 -14.42
N ASN A 65 -6.98 -7.48 -13.94
CA ASN A 65 -6.64 -8.65 -13.13
C ASN A 65 -6.20 -8.29 -11.70
N LEU A 66 -6.50 -7.07 -11.23
CA LEU A 66 -6.04 -6.60 -9.93
C LEU A 66 -6.52 -7.50 -8.78
N SER A 67 -7.79 -7.91 -8.82
CA SER A 67 -8.43 -8.78 -7.82
C SER A 67 -7.69 -10.11 -7.61
N LYS A 68 -7.15 -10.69 -8.69
CA LYS A 68 -6.42 -11.96 -8.69
C LYS A 68 -4.91 -11.80 -8.52
N SER A 69 -4.42 -10.58 -8.36
CA SER A 69 -2.99 -10.31 -8.21
C SER A 69 -2.40 -10.88 -6.92
N ASP A 70 -3.27 -11.27 -5.97
CA ASP A 70 -2.93 -11.95 -4.75
C ASP A 70 -2.35 -13.35 -4.92
N ILE A 71 -2.38 -13.91 -6.13
CA ILE A 71 -1.65 -15.14 -6.48
C ILE A 71 -0.14 -15.06 -6.16
N ASN A 72 0.41 -13.86 -6.09
CA ASN A 72 1.81 -13.65 -5.73
C ASN A 72 2.05 -13.51 -4.22
N PHE A 73 0.99 -13.43 -3.41
CA PHE A 73 1.14 -13.40 -1.96
C PHE A 73 1.35 -14.80 -1.40
N TYR A 74 2.22 -14.89 -0.40
CA TYR A 74 2.38 -16.07 0.43
C TYR A 74 2.79 -15.67 1.84
N ALA A 75 2.54 -16.56 2.80
CA ALA A 75 3.05 -16.44 4.16
C ALA A 75 4.18 -17.46 4.37
N ASP A 76 5.34 -16.98 4.80
CA ASP A 76 6.48 -17.85 5.07
C ASP A 76 6.40 -18.52 6.47
N LYS A 77 7.46 -19.25 6.83
CA LYS A 77 7.56 -19.99 8.10
C LYS A 77 7.48 -19.14 9.36
N LYS A 78 7.69 -17.81 9.28
CA LYS A 78 7.57 -16.90 10.42
C LYS A 78 6.10 -16.63 10.78
N CYS A 79 5.15 -17.02 9.92
CA CYS A 79 3.73 -16.77 10.15
C CYS A 79 3.22 -17.57 11.37
N THR A 80 2.80 -16.84 12.40
CA THR A 80 2.24 -17.35 13.65
C THR A 80 0.73 -17.57 13.62
N GLY A 81 0.05 -17.25 12.53
CA GLY A 81 -1.40 -17.35 12.42
C GLY A 81 -2.18 -16.26 13.17
N CYS A 82 -1.54 -15.16 13.58
CA CYS A 82 -2.14 -14.11 14.42
C CYS A 82 -3.35 -13.34 13.81
N GLY A 83 -3.73 -13.58 12.56
CA GLY A 83 -4.92 -12.97 11.94
C GLY A 83 -4.86 -11.48 11.63
N LYS A 84 -3.81 -10.75 12.01
CA LYS A 84 -3.71 -9.29 11.77
C LYS A 84 -3.85 -8.89 10.30
N CYS A 85 -3.40 -9.73 9.36
CA CYS A 85 -3.55 -9.48 7.92
C CYS A 85 -5.00 -9.50 7.44
N GLU A 86 -5.85 -10.33 8.04
CA GLU A 86 -7.29 -10.38 7.77
C GLU A 86 -7.99 -9.13 8.32
N LEU A 87 -7.56 -8.61 9.48
CA LEU A 87 -8.13 -7.41 10.10
C LEU A 87 -7.86 -6.11 9.33
N VAL A 88 -6.67 -5.99 8.72
CA VAL A 88 -6.26 -4.78 7.96
C VAL A 88 -6.65 -4.84 6.49
N CYS A 89 -7.30 -5.92 6.03
CA CYS A 89 -7.70 -6.04 4.64
C CYS A 89 -9.01 -5.28 4.39
N PRO A 90 -9.01 -4.16 3.64
CA PRO A 90 -10.22 -3.35 3.44
C PRO A 90 -11.33 -4.06 2.66
N VAL A 91 -10.95 -5.09 1.89
CA VAL A 91 -11.82 -5.80 0.94
C VAL A 91 -12.09 -7.24 1.34
N ASN A 92 -11.81 -7.61 2.60
CA ASN A 92 -12.02 -8.96 3.13
C ASN A 92 -11.42 -10.07 2.23
N ASN A 93 -10.25 -9.80 1.66
CA ASN A 93 -9.58 -10.72 0.74
C ASN A 93 -8.79 -11.82 1.46
N ILE A 94 -8.67 -11.79 2.78
CA ILE A 94 -7.85 -12.75 3.53
C ILE A 94 -8.74 -13.41 4.58
N LYS A 95 -8.72 -14.74 4.62
CA LYS A 95 -9.29 -15.55 5.71
C LYS A 95 -8.18 -16.32 6.40
N ILE A 96 -8.29 -16.55 7.71
CA ILE A 96 -7.40 -17.46 8.42
C ILE A 96 -8.01 -18.86 8.43
N ILE A 97 -7.38 -19.81 7.74
CA ILE A 97 -7.79 -21.21 7.65
C ILE A 97 -6.63 -22.07 8.13
N SER A 98 -6.90 -22.99 9.07
CA SER A 98 -5.88 -23.86 9.66
C SER A 98 -4.65 -23.10 10.19
N GLY A 99 -4.87 -21.89 10.74
CA GLY A 99 -3.81 -21.04 11.28
C GLY A 99 -2.95 -20.30 10.24
N LYS A 100 -3.31 -20.30 8.95
CA LYS A 100 -2.59 -19.60 7.88
C LYS A 100 -3.53 -18.69 7.07
N PRO A 101 -3.01 -17.59 6.50
CA PRO A 101 -3.80 -16.73 5.63
C PRO A 101 -4.03 -17.38 4.25
N GLU A 102 -5.28 -17.35 3.80
CA GLU A 102 -5.70 -17.71 2.45
C GLU A 102 -6.32 -16.49 1.75
N TRP A 103 -5.79 -16.16 0.57
CA TRP A 103 -6.26 -15.03 -0.23
C TRP A 103 -7.42 -15.44 -1.14
N GLN A 104 -8.46 -14.60 -1.19
CA GLN A 104 -9.79 -14.91 -1.73
C GLN A 104 -10.05 -14.29 -3.12
N HIS A 105 -9.01 -13.85 -3.82
CA HIS A 105 -9.08 -13.27 -5.17
C HIS A 105 -9.93 -12.00 -5.29
N LYS A 106 -9.89 -11.17 -4.25
CA LYS A 106 -10.53 -9.84 -4.11
C LYS A 106 -9.49 -8.74 -3.83
N CYS A 107 -8.24 -8.93 -4.23
CA CYS A 107 -7.13 -8.04 -3.90
C CYS A 107 -7.20 -6.67 -4.58
N GLU A 108 -6.90 -5.60 -3.86
CA GLU A 108 -6.73 -4.25 -4.43
C GLU A 108 -5.27 -3.76 -4.41
N GLN A 109 -4.32 -4.65 -4.10
CA GLN A 109 -2.89 -4.34 -4.00
C GLN A 109 -2.51 -3.17 -3.08
N CYS A 110 -3.28 -2.89 -2.03
CA CYS A 110 -2.93 -1.85 -1.05
C CYS A 110 -1.68 -2.16 -0.22
N MET A 111 -1.21 -3.42 -0.24
CA MET A 111 -0.06 -3.93 0.51
C MET A 111 -0.18 -3.87 2.04
N ALA A 112 -1.35 -3.54 2.61
CA ALA A 112 -1.53 -3.40 4.06
C ALA A 112 -1.20 -4.68 4.84
N CYS A 113 -1.63 -5.85 4.35
CA CYS A 113 -1.34 -7.14 4.97
C CYS A 113 0.17 -7.44 5.06
N LEU A 114 0.91 -7.11 4.00
CA LEU A 114 2.36 -7.16 3.99
C LEU A 114 2.90 -6.15 5.00
N GLN A 115 2.57 -4.86 4.89
CA GLN A 115 3.17 -3.83 5.75
C GLN A 115 2.93 -4.08 7.24
N TRP A 116 1.74 -4.55 7.64
CA TRP A 116 1.33 -4.67 9.04
C TRP A 116 1.49 -6.06 9.67
N CYS A 117 1.98 -7.05 8.93
CA CYS A 117 2.37 -8.32 9.54
C CYS A 117 3.51 -8.10 10.56
N PRO A 118 3.33 -8.49 11.84
CA PRO A 118 4.33 -8.24 12.89
C PRO A 118 5.60 -9.08 12.68
N GLU A 119 5.44 -10.33 12.23
CA GLU A 119 6.54 -11.27 12.00
C GLU A 119 7.25 -11.10 10.66
N GLU A 120 6.81 -10.12 9.87
CA GLU A 120 7.22 -9.95 8.49
C GLU A 120 7.10 -11.22 7.62
N ALA A 121 6.07 -12.03 7.88
CA ALA A 121 5.89 -13.33 7.23
C ALA A 121 5.20 -13.25 5.87
N ILE A 122 4.38 -12.22 5.63
CA ILE A 122 3.66 -12.05 4.35
C ILE A 122 4.59 -11.42 3.31
N GLN A 123 4.68 -12.04 2.14
CA GLN A 123 5.55 -11.64 1.03
C GLN A 123 4.74 -11.57 -0.26
N PHE A 124 5.15 -10.70 -1.18
CA PHE A 124 4.64 -10.61 -2.54
C PHE A 124 5.76 -10.93 -3.53
N GLY A 125 5.72 -12.11 -4.14
CA GLY A 125 6.84 -12.66 -4.91
C GLY A 125 8.14 -12.73 -4.09
N LYS A 126 9.26 -13.00 -4.75
CA LYS A 126 10.55 -13.26 -4.07
C LYS A 126 11.29 -12.00 -3.61
N LYS A 127 11.06 -10.85 -4.28
CA LYS A 127 11.84 -9.61 -4.06
C LYS A 127 11.51 -8.90 -2.76
N THR A 128 10.33 -9.14 -2.19
CA THR A 128 9.85 -8.42 -1.00
C THR A 128 10.54 -8.88 0.29
N VAL A 129 11.08 -10.10 0.30
CA VAL A 129 11.77 -10.71 1.46
C VAL A 129 12.93 -9.87 1.98
N SER A 130 13.69 -9.23 1.10
CA SER A 130 14.86 -8.41 1.45
C SER A 130 14.57 -6.92 1.56
N ARG A 131 13.32 -6.50 1.34
CA ARG A 131 12.97 -5.08 1.27
C ARG A 131 12.45 -4.58 2.60
N LYS A 132 13.06 -3.51 3.08
CA LYS A 132 12.61 -2.80 4.28
C LYS A 132 11.17 -2.30 4.10
N ARG A 133 10.34 -2.55 5.11
CA ARG A 133 8.95 -2.09 5.18
C ARG A 133 8.86 -0.64 5.63
N TYR A 134 7.84 0.06 5.14
CA TYR A 134 7.56 1.44 5.53
C TYR A 134 6.22 1.50 6.25
N ARG A 135 6.22 2.11 7.42
CA ARG A 135 5.03 2.49 8.19
C ARG A 135 5.20 3.97 8.55
N HIS A 136 4.17 4.77 8.33
CA HIS A 136 4.23 6.19 8.68
C HIS A 136 4.37 6.32 10.22
N PRO A 137 5.24 7.19 10.74
CA PRO A 137 5.50 7.27 12.18
C PRO A 137 4.29 7.72 13.00
N GLU A 138 3.37 8.47 12.39
CA GLU A 138 2.15 8.98 13.04
C GLU A 138 0.94 8.05 12.89
N THR A 139 1.10 6.86 12.29
CA THR A 139 0.00 5.89 12.16
C THR A 139 0.32 4.57 12.84
N GLY A 140 -0.70 3.97 13.44
CA GLY A 140 -0.65 2.70 14.15
C GLY A 140 -1.52 1.64 13.51
N PHE A 141 -1.37 0.38 13.94
CA PHE A 141 -2.16 -0.74 13.44
C PHE A 141 -3.67 -0.50 13.58
N ALA A 142 -4.10 0.11 14.69
CA ALA A 142 -5.50 0.40 14.96
C ALA A 142 -6.17 1.29 13.90
N ASP A 143 -5.41 2.21 13.27
CA ASP A 143 -5.91 3.09 12.22
C ASP A 143 -6.28 2.34 10.93
N PHE A 144 -5.76 1.11 10.78
CA PHE A 144 -5.99 0.24 9.62
C PHE A 144 -6.97 -0.89 9.91
N ILE A 145 -7.41 -1.08 11.17
CA ILE A 145 -8.42 -2.08 11.47
C ILE A 145 -9.76 -1.56 10.94
N MET A 146 -10.31 -2.29 9.99
CA MET A 146 -11.64 -1.97 9.47
C MET A 146 -12.69 -2.31 10.53
N LYS A 147 -13.52 -1.31 10.89
CA LYS A 147 -14.77 -1.59 11.61
C LYS A 147 -15.67 -2.35 10.64
N ARG A 148 -15.82 -3.66 10.87
CA ARG A 148 -16.76 -4.49 10.12
C ARG A 148 -18.16 -4.11 10.58
N SER A 149 -18.93 -3.42 9.74
CA SER A 149 -20.38 -3.35 9.93
C SER A 149 -20.90 -4.78 9.77
N VAL A 150 -21.47 -5.31 10.85
CA VAL A 150 -22.18 -6.60 10.86
C VAL A 150 -23.43 -6.49 10.01
#